data_AF-B3RIP6-F1
#
_entry.id   AF-B3RIP6-F1
#
_cell.length_a   1.000
_cell.length_b   1.000
_cell.length_c   1.000
_cell.angle_alpha   90.00
_cell.angle_beta   90.00
_cell.angle_gamma   90.00
#
_symmetry.space_group_name_H-M   'P 1'
#
loop_
_entity.id
_entity.type
_entity.pdbx_description
1 polymer ?
#
loop_
_entity_poly.entity_id
_entity_poly.type
_entity_poly.pdbx_seq_one_letter_code
_entity_poly.pdbx_strand_id
1 'polypeptide(L)'
;FENVHIYGRLTVVEDPLRTISVLEPQNTGGCNMSKLSTVADTARKAHCYVAENAGFFNTETGGCYGNIISNGRLVRLTNVQNVNFGIRKNGSIIVGYLTEEEILDKENPFVQLVSGVIWLVRNGKSYVKESMKMESNKHEETGTLKQFIEVKSARTAIGHDRNGNVMLMQIEGQTNARGLNLYDFAKKLIKSGFVNAINLDGGGSSTTAIDGIAVGYPSDHCASNPAFRCARPVSTVICAHHLYCLPQDCNNHGKCVNGKCLCNDKWIGEACDTVNCKHLHNCSGNGVCTLDGCNCNPGWTGLYCEQECPLGFYGRLCVNKCSCDLPCMCNPVTGECIKQSERC
;
A
#
# COMPACT_ATOMS: atom_id res chain seq x y z
N PHE A 1 -29.20 -26.19 0.23
CA PHE A 1 -28.29 -26.21 -0.93
C PHE A 1 -28.11 -27.68 -1.30
N GLU A 2 -29.05 -28.28 -2.03
CA GLU A 2 -28.91 -29.67 -2.47
C GLU A 2 -28.41 -29.68 -3.92
N ASN A 3 -27.23 -30.29 -4.13
CA ASN A 3 -26.59 -30.64 -5.40
C ASN A 3 -26.09 -29.51 -6.34
N VAL A 4 -25.57 -28.40 -5.81
CA VAL A 4 -24.80 -27.43 -6.64
C VAL A 4 -23.42 -27.20 -6.01
N HIS A 5 -22.36 -27.62 -6.71
CA HIS A 5 -20.99 -27.31 -6.34
C HIS A 5 -20.64 -25.88 -6.75
N ILE A 6 -20.12 -25.11 -5.80
CA ILE A 6 -19.67 -23.73 -6.00
C ILE A 6 -18.21 -23.67 -5.63
N TYR A 7 -17.40 -23.20 -6.57
CA TYR A 7 -15.98 -22.99 -6.38
C TYR A 7 -15.74 -21.53 -6.02
N GLY A 8 -14.68 -21.29 -5.25
CA GLY A 8 -14.33 -19.96 -4.80
C GLY A 8 -13.14 -20.00 -3.85
N ARG A 9 -12.70 -18.83 -3.44
CA ARG A 9 -11.55 -18.64 -2.57
C ARG A 9 -11.90 -17.69 -1.44
N LEU A 10 -11.36 -18.00 -0.27
CA LEU A 10 -11.36 -17.12 0.87
C LEU A 10 -9.89 -16.81 1.20
N THR A 11 -9.55 -15.53 1.16
CA THR A 11 -8.24 -15.02 1.56
C THR A 11 -8.41 -14.26 2.86
N VAL A 12 -7.53 -14.53 3.83
CA VAL A 12 -7.46 -13.78 5.08
C VAL A 12 -6.10 -13.11 5.13
N VAL A 13 -6.10 -11.80 5.32
CA VAL A 13 -4.91 -10.95 5.32
C VAL A 13 -4.78 -10.30 6.69
N GLU A 14 -3.73 -10.69 7.40
CA GLU A 14 -3.34 -10.09 8.66
C GLU A 14 -2.60 -8.76 8.43
N ASP A 15 -2.62 -7.88 9.44
CA ASP A 15 -1.94 -6.58 9.40
C ASP A 15 -2.28 -5.70 8.17
N PRO A 16 -3.57 -5.51 7.88
CA PRO A 16 -4.02 -4.94 6.62
C PRO A 16 -3.58 -3.48 6.42
N LEU A 17 -3.30 -2.73 7.49
CA LEU A 17 -2.76 -1.38 7.40
C LEU A 17 -1.47 -1.32 6.57
N ARG A 18 -0.64 -2.35 6.66
CA ARG A 18 0.68 -2.38 6.02
C ARG A 18 0.75 -3.34 4.83
N THR A 19 -0.22 -4.23 4.68
CA THR A 19 -0.18 -5.32 3.68
C THR A 19 -1.28 -5.23 2.62
N ILE A 20 -2.30 -4.37 2.80
CA ILE A 20 -3.37 -4.16 1.81
C ILE A 20 -3.19 -2.81 1.10
N SER A 21 -3.27 -2.86 -0.23
CA SER A 21 -3.34 -1.67 -1.08
C SER A 21 -4.51 -1.74 -2.07
N VAL A 22 -5.22 -0.62 -2.23
CA VAL A 22 -6.13 -0.41 -3.37
C VAL A 22 -5.29 0.15 -4.51
N LEU A 23 -5.21 -0.56 -5.63
CA LEU A 23 -4.39 -0.19 -6.78
C LEU A 23 -5.24 0.31 -7.95
N GLU A 24 -4.73 1.32 -8.63
CA GLU A 24 -5.23 1.76 -9.93
C GLU A 24 -4.78 0.80 -11.06
N PRO A 25 -5.53 0.74 -12.19
CA PRO A 25 -5.18 -0.12 -13.31
C PRO A 25 -3.87 0.29 -13.97
N GLN A 26 -3.03 -0.69 -14.32
CA GLN A 26 -1.72 -0.54 -14.94
C GLN A 26 -0.66 0.13 -14.05
N ASN A 27 -0.85 1.41 -13.69
CA ASN A 27 0.04 2.24 -12.90
C ASN A 27 -0.76 3.33 -12.15
N THR A 28 -0.12 4.05 -11.23
CA THR A 28 -0.64 5.28 -10.63
C THR A 28 -1.14 6.26 -11.70
N GLY A 29 -2.36 6.78 -11.52
CA GLY A 29 -3.05 7.65 -12.49
C GLY A 29 -3.89 6.91 -13.54
N GLY A 30 -3.90 5.57 -13.52
CA GLY A 30 -4.67 4.74 -14.44
C GLY A 30 -6.16 5.06 -14.47
N CYS A 31 -6.76 5.43 -13.33
CA CYS A 31 -8.17 5.81 -13.29
C CYS A 31 -8.46 7.12 -14.02
N ASN A 32 -7.56 8.11 -13.93
CA ASN A 32 -7.72 9.40 -14.62
C ASN A 32 -7.58 9.25 -16.14
N MET A 33 -6.88 8.21 -16.58
CA MET A 33 -6.68 7.88 -17.99
C MET A 33 -7.67 6.81 -18.50
N SER A 34 -8.65 6.41 -17.68
CA SER A 34 -9.59 5.32 -17.96
C SER A 34 -8.92 4.03 -18.47
N LYS A 35 -7.77 3.69 -17.90
CA LYS A 35 -7.04 2.47 -18.25
C LYS A 35 -7.73 1.25 -17.65
N LEU A 36 -7.54 0.12 -18.29
CA LEU A 36 -7.91 -1.20 -17.77
C LEU A 36 -6.70 -2.13 -17.86
N SER A 37 -6.62 -3.08 -16.92
CA SER A 37 -5.57 -4.09 -16.86
C SER A 37 -6.11 -5.36 -16.21
N THR A 38 -5.60 -6.52 -16.58
CA THR A 38 -5.97 -7.74 -15.86
C THR A 38 -5.47 -7.67 -14.42
N VAL A 39 -6.18 -8.33 -13.50
CA VAL A 39 -5.76 -8.43 -12.08
C VAL A 39 -4.34 -9.01 -11.99
N ALA A 40 -4.02 -10.02 -12.79
CA ALA A 40 -2.72 -10.68 -12.81
C ALA A 40 -1.58 -9.72 -13.21
N ASP A 41 -1.79 -8.89 -14.23
CA ASP A 41 -0.75 -7.94 -14.68
C ASP A 41 -0.55 -6.80 -13.68
N THR A 42 -1.64 -6.27 -13.10
CA THR A 42 -1.54 -5.27 -12.02
C THR A 42 -0.85 -5.87 -10.79
N ALA A 43 -1.19 -7.11 -10.42
CA ALA A 43 -0.61 -7.82 -9.30
C ALA A 43 0.90 -8.07 -9.48
N ARG A 44 1.33 -8.49 -10.68
CA ARG A 44 2.75 -8.74 -10.99
C ARG A 44 3.59 -7.47 -10.85
N LYS A 45 3.08 -6.34 -11.36
CA LYS A 45 3.79 -5.04 -11.26
C LYS A 45 3.89 -4.52 -9.83
N ALA A 46 2.87 -4.77 -9.02
CA ALA A 46 2.83 -4.34 -7.63
C ALA A 46 3.35 -5.39 -6.63
N HIS A 47 3.88 -6.51 -7.15
CA HIS A 47 4.41 -7.62 -6.35
C HIS A 47 3.40 -8.16 -5.31
N CYS A 48 2.12 -8.24 -5.67
CA CYS A 48 1.09 -8.80 -4.80
C CYS A 48 1.25 -10.32 -4.73
N TYR A 49 1.27 -10.87 -3.52
CA TYR A 49 1.22 -12.34 -3.33
C TYR A 49 -0.21 -12.86 -3.56
N VAL A 50 -1.24 -12.05 -3.25
CA VAL A 50 -2.63 -12.28 -3.64
C VAL A 50 -3.25 -10.97 -4.12
N ALA A 51 -4.05 -11.01 -5.18
CA ALA A 51 -4.82 -9.86 -5.64
C ALA A 51 -6.21 -10.27 -6.13
N GLU A 52 -7.21 -9.40 -5.96
CA GLU A 52 -8.57 -9.58 -6.49
C GLU A 52 -9.06 -8.31 -7.18
N ASN A 53 -9.94 -8.45 -8.16
CA ASN A 53 -10.61 -7.28 -8.74
C ASN A 53 -11.40 -6.52 -7.65
N ALA A 54 -11.46 -5.20 -7.76
CA ALA A 54 -12.03 -4.35 -6.73
C ALA A 54 -13.32 -3.65 -7.17
N GLY A 55 -13.29 -2.32 -7.26
CA GLY A 55 -14.46 -1.50 -7.54
C GLY A 55 -14.99 -1.67 -8.96
N PHE A 56 -16.23 -1.23 -9.14
CA PHE A 56 -16.90 -1.17 -10.44
C PHE A 56 -16.24 -0.13 -11.35
N PHE A 57 -16.52 -0.25 -12.65
CA PHE A 57 -16.06 0.68 -13.66
C PHE A 57 -17.01 0.69 -14.85
N ASN A 58 -16.92 1.73 -15.67
CA ASN A 58 -17.66 1.80 -16.92
C ASN A 58 -17.02 0.84 -17.93
N THR A 59 -17.74 -0.20 -18.35
CA THR A 59 -17.20 -1.23 -19.25
C THR A 59 -16.98 -0.74 -20.68
N GLU A 60 -17.57 0.37 -21.08
CA GLU A 60 -17.39 0.96 -22.42
C GLU A 60 -16.20 1.93 -22.47
N THR A 61 -16.06 2.77 -21.44
CA THR A 61 -15.06 3.84 -21.41
C THR A 61 -13.83 3.51 -20.56
N GLY A 62 -13.92 2.54 -19.66
CA GLY A 62 -12.87 2.21 -18.67
C GLY A 62 -12.83 3.11 -17.44
N GLY A 63 -13.75 4.08 -17.33
CA GLY A 63 -13.77 5.04 -16.21
C GLY A 63 -14.05 4.36 -14.86
N CYS A 64 -13.22 4.63 -13.86
CA CYS A 64 -13.39 4.10 -12.51
C CYS A 64 -14.65 4.65 -11.82
N TYR A 65 -15.33 3.85 -11.00
CA TYR A 65 -16.49 4.26 -10.22
C TYR A 65 -16.23 4.32 -8.72
N GLY A 66 -17.04 5.13 -8.03
CA GLY A 66 -16.98 5.27 -6.58
C GLY A 66 -15.85 6.15 -6.07
N ASN A 67 -15.75 6.20 -4.74
CA ASN A 67 -14.67 6.81 -4.01
C ASN A 67 -13.47 5.87 -3.99
N ILE A 68 -12.30 6.41 -4.32
CA ILE A 68 -11.06 5.65 -4.42
C ILE A 68 -9.95 6.45 -3.75
N ILE A 69 -9.34 5.84 -2.73
CA ILE A 69 -8.09 6.30 -2.12
C ILE A 69 -7.09 5.16 -2.24
N SER A 70 -5.96 5.46 -2.88
CA SER A 70 -4.89 4.50 -3.16
C SER A 70 -3.62 4.99 -2.49
N ASN A 71 -3.14 4.27 -1.48
CA ASN A 71 -1.92 4.60 -0.73
C ASN A 71 -1.92 6.05 -0.18
N GLY A 72 -3.05 6.46 0.40
CA GLY A 72 -3.27 7.79 0.98
C GLY A 72 -3.56 8.91 -0.04
N ARG A 73 -3.48 8.64 -1.35
CA ARG A 73 -3.85 9.61 -2.38
C ARG A 73 -5.32 9.46 -2.76
N LEU A 74 -6.06 10.57 -2.69
CA LEU A 74 -7.40 10.66 -3.26
C LEU A 74 -7.31 10.55 -4.79
N VAL A 75 -7.82 9.44 -5.32
CA VAL A 75 -7.86 9.16 -6.76
C VAL A 75 -9.16 9.67 -7.35
N ARG A 76 -10.27 9.39 -6.67
CA ARG A 76 -11.62 9.77 -7.11
C ARG A 76 -12.52 9.99 -5.91
N LEU A 77 -13.34 11.03 -6.01
CA LEU A 77 -14.41 11.37 -5.07
C LEU A 77 -15.73 11.48 -5.84
N THR A 78 -16.82 10.98 -5.27
CA THR A 78 -18.15 11.05 -5.85
C THR A 78 -19.21 11.21 -4.77
N ASN A 79 -20.31 11.87 -5.13
CA ASN A 79 -21.47 12.08 -4.27
C ASN A 79 -22.50 10.94 -4.40
N VAL A 80 -22.24 9.93 -5.24
CA VAL A 80 -23.11 8.76 -5.37
C VAL A 80 -23.06 7.95 -4.08
N GLN A 81 -24.23 7.66 -3.52
CA GLN A 81 -24.35 6.92 -2.27
C GLN A 81 -24.12 5.41 -2.51
N ASN A 82 -22.86 5.01 -2.47
CA ASN A 82 -22.44 3.61 -2.46
C ASN A 82 -21.78 3.24 -1.15
N VAL A 83 -21.79 1.94 -0.83
CA VAL A 83 -21.08 1.44 0.35
C VAL A 83 -19.57 1.43 0.08
N ASN A 84 -18.78 1.76 1.10
CA ASN A 84 -17.33 1.84 1.02
C ASN A 84 -16.70 0.88 2.02
N PHE A 85 -15.51 0.39 1.67
CA PHE A 85 -14.58 -0.28 2.55
C PHE A 85 -13.28 0.53 2.56
N GLY A 86 -12.76 0.87 3.72
CA GLY A 86 -11.50 1.59 3.82
C GLY A 86 -10.74 1.34 5.10
N ILE A 87 -9.47 1.67 5.08
CA ILE A 87 -8.54 1.57 6.21
C ILE A 87 -8.01 2.98 6.48
N ARG A 88 -8.13 3.44 7.72
CA ARG A 88 -7.58 4.74 8.15
C ARG A 88 -6.11 4.64 8.57
N LYS A 89 -5.45 5.78 8.68
CA LYS A 89 -4.02 5.90 9.06
C LYS A 89 -3.67 5.20 10.38
N ASN A 90 -4.59 5.20 11.35
CA ASN A 90 -4.40 4.50 12.62
C ASN A 90 -4.72 2.98 12.57
N GLY A 91 -5.06 2.44 11.39
CA GLY A 91 -5.39 1.04 11.18
C GLY A 91 -6.86 0.67 11.39
N SER A 92 -7.74 1.62 11.72
CA SER A 92 -9.17 1.30 11.83
C SER A 92 -9.78 0.96 10.48
N ILE A 93 -10.56 -0.13 10.45
CA ILE A 93 -11.33 -0.55 9.28
C ILE A 93 -12.71 0.08 9.35
N ILE A 94 -13.09 0.81 8.30
CA ILE A 94 -14.40 1.46 8.18
C ILE A 94 -15.17 0.80 7.03
N VAL A 95 -16.40 0.39 7.31
CA VAL A 95 -17.33 -0.14 6.31
C VAL A 95 -18.65 0.61 6.44
N GLY A 96 -19.11 1.23 5.36
CA GLY A 96 -20.41 1.90 5.35
C GLY A 96 -20.59 2.96 4.28
N TYR A 97 -21.72 3.67 4.40
CA TYR A 97 -22.02 4.84 3.61
C TYR A 97 -21.35 6.05 4.27
N LEU A 98 -20.44 6.70 3.54
CA LEU A 98 -19.61 7.78 4.07
C LEU A 98 -20.00 9.10 3.43
N THR A 99 -19.93 10.18 4.20
CA THR A 99 -20.03 11.54 3.68
C THR A 99 -18.69 11.99 3.09
N GLU A 100 -18.72 13.06 2.29
CA GLU A 100 -17.50 13.69 1.78
C GLU A 100 -16.58 14.16 2.92
N GLU A 101 -17.14 14.72 3.99
CA GLU A 101 -16.37 15.14 5.17
C GLU A 101 -15.66 13.97 5.85
N GLU A 102 -16.33 12.83 6.01
CA GLU A 102 -15.73 11.63 6.60
C GLU A 102 -14.60 11.05 5.75
N ILE A 103 -14.71 11.16 4.42
CA ILE A 103 -13.69 10.70 3.46
C ILE A 103 -12.48 11.65 3.47
N LEU A 104 -12.72 12.96 3.58
CA LEU A 104 -11.70 14.01 3.54
C LEU A 104 -11.12 14.38 4.92
N ASP A 105 -11.45 13.62 5.96
CA ASP A 105 -10.89 13.78 7.31
C ASP A 105 -9.35 13.84 7.28
N LYS A 106 -8.80 14.90 7.88
CA LYS A 106 -7.36 15.16 7.91
C LYS A 106 -6.67 14.64 9.17
N GLU A 107 -7.42 14.39 10.25
CA GLU A 107 -6.84 13.94 11.52
C GLU A 107 -6.48 12.45 11.45
N ASN A 108 -7.42 11.63 10.96
CA ASN A 108 -7.21 10.22 10.74
C ASN A 108 -7.60 9.81 9.31
N PRO A 109 -6.87 10.27 8.29
CA PRO A 109 -7.25 10.08 6.89
C PRO A 109 -7.30 8.61 6.50
N PHE A 110 -8.10 8.31 5.48
CA PHE A 110 -8.04 7.02 4.80
C PHE A 110 -6.68 6.86 4.09
N VAL A 111 -6.07 5.69 4.26
CA VAL A 111 -4.90 5.26 3.48
C VAL A 111 -5.31 4.35 2.32
N GLN A 112 -6.41 3.61 2.48
CA GLN A 112 -7.02 2.81 1.43
C GLN A 112 -8.53 3.02 1.47
N LEU A 113 -9.18 3.20 0.32
CA LEU A 113 -10.64 3.27 0.20
C LEU A 113 -11.08 2.76 -1.16
N VAL A 114 -12.12 1.92 -1.17
CA VAL A 114 -12.80 1.49 -2.39
C VAL A 114 -14.30 1.43 -2.15
N SER A 115 -15.09 1.87 -3.14
CA SER A 115 -16.53 1.67 -3.14
C SER A 115 -16.94 0.35 -3.81
N GLY A 116 -17.99 -0.25 -3.27
CA GLY A 116 -18.71 -1.37 -3.87
C GLY A 116 -20.19 -1.04 -4.07
N VAL A 117 -21.00 -2.04 -4.37
CA VAL A 117 -22.45 -1.90 -4.51
C VAL A 117 -23.10 -3.00 -3.70
N ILE A 118 -24.02 -2.64 -2.80
CA ILE A 118 -24.64 -3.47 -1.75
C ILE A 118 -23.69 -3.78 -0.58
N TRP A 119 -24.05 -3.30 0.61
CA TRP A 119 -23.46 -3.74 1.88
C TRP A 119 -24.04 -5.12 2.23
N LEU A 120 -23.23 -6.17 2.05
CA LEU A 120 -23.68 -7.56 2.21
C LEU A 120 -23.90 -7.95 3.66
N VAL A 121 -22.94 -7.63 4.52
CA VAL A 121 -22.93 -8.04 5.93
C VAL A 121 -22.64 -6.85 6.80
N ARG A 122 -23.51 -6.58 7.79
CA ARG A 122 -23.34 -5.55 8.80
C ARG A 122 -23.46 -6.16 10.19
N ASN A 123 -22.42 -6.04 11.01
CA ASN A 123 -22.36 -6.61 12.36
C ASN A 123 -22.74 -8.10 12.41
N GLY A 124 -22.22 -8.90 11.47
CA GLY A 124 -22.44 -10.34 11.36
C GLY A 124 -23.84 -10.74 10.88
N LYS A 125 -24.65 -9.81 10.39
CA LYS A 125 -25.99 -10.06 9.83
C LYS A 125 -26.07 -9.61 8.39
N SER A 126 -26.89 -10.29 7.59
CA SER A 126 -27.15 -9.88 6.21
C SER A 126 -27.78 -8.49 6.19
N TYR A 127 -27.28 -7.60 5.35
CA TYR A 127 -27.77 -6.22 5.19
C TYR A 127 -28.22 -5.91 3.74
N VAL A 128 -28.31 -6.93 2.89
CA VAL A 128 -28.67 -6.84 1.47
C VAL A 128 -30.00 -6.12 1.23
N LYS A 129 -31.03 -6.39 2.05
CA LYS A 129 -32.38 -5.80 1.85
C LYS A 129 -32.39 -4.31 2.20
N GLU A 130 -31.69 -3.93 3.25
CA GLU A 130 -31.54 -2.56 3.70
C GLU A 130 -30.70 -1.77 2.70
N SER A 131 -29.58 -2.33 2.24
CA SER A 131 -28.75 -1.74 1.19
C SER A 131 -29.49 -1.53 -0.10
N MET A 132 -30.33 -2.48 -0.53
CA MET A 132 -31.16 -2.29 -1.71
C MET A 132 -32.01 -1.02 -1.61
N LYS A 133 -32.57 -0.70 -0.43
CA LYS A 133 -33.39 0.51 -0.24
C LYS A 133 -32.55 1.79 -0.21
N MET A 134 -31.33 1.71 0.30
CA MET A 134 -30.42 2.85 0.42
C MET A 134 -29.74 3.20 -0.90
N GLU A 135 -29.37 2.19 -1.69
CA GLU A 135 -28.61 2.35 -2.94
C GLU A 135 -29.50 2.37 -4.19
N SER A 136 -30.79 2.05 -4.07
CA SER A 136 -31.75 2.36 -5.12
C SER A 136 -32.00 3.86 -5.13
N ASN A 137 -31.56 4.56 -6.18
CA ASN A 137 -32.02 5.91 -6.44
C ASN A 137 -33.56 5.93 -6.42
N LYS A 138 -34.18 6.85 -5.67
CA LYS A 138 -35.66 6.95 -5.54
C LYS A 138 -36.39 7.21 -6.86
N HIS A 139 -35.69 7.39 -7.98
CA HIS A 139 -36.21 7.78 -9.29
C HIS A 139 -35.79 6.88 -10.48
N GLU A 140 -35.05 5.78 -10.26
CA GLU A 140 -34.70 4.84 -11.34
C GLU A 140 -35.05 3.39 -11.00
N GLU A 141 -35.30 2.62 -12.05
CA GLU A 141 -35.86 1.29 -12.09
C GLU A 141 -35.31 0.33 -11.02
N THR A 142 -36.04 0.20 -9.91
CA THR A 142 -35.82 -0.86 -8.90
C THR A 142 -35.69 -2.27 -9.52
N GLY A 143 -36.13 -2.47 -10.77
CA GLY A 143 -35.96 -3.70 -11.55
C GLY A 143 -34.51 -4.08 -11.84
N THR A 144 -33.63 -3.15 -12.20
CA THR A 144 -32.24 -3.47 -12.60
C THR A 144 -31.38 -3.86 -11.40
N LEU A 145 -31.49 -3.13 -10.29
CA LEU A 145 -30.78 -3.46 -9.05
C LEU A 145 -31.32 -4.74 -8.41
N LYS A 146 -32.65 -4.94 -8.44
CA LYS A 146 -33.25 -6.20 -7.97
C LYS A 146 -32.75 -7.39 -8.76
N GLN A 147 -32.71 -7.29 -10.09
CA GLN A 147 -32.13 -8.32 -10.96
C GLN A 147 -30.66 -8.58 -10.61
N PHE A 148 -29.86 -7.53 -10.39
CA PHE A 148 -28.47 -7.67 -9.97
C PHE A 148 -28.31 -8.42 -8.64
N ILE A 149 -29.19 -8.18 -7.66
CA ILE A 149 -29.19 -8.84 -6.35
C ILE A 149 -29.61 -10.32 -6.47
N GLU A 150 -30.66 -10.60 -7.24
CA GLU A 150 -31.29 -11.93 -7.31
C GLU A 150 -30.62 -12.88 -8.31
N VAL A 151 -29.91 -12.36 -9.31
CA VAL A 151 -29.24 -13.18 -10.32
C VAL A 151 -28.06 -13.97 -9.74
N LYS A 152 -27.94 -15.24 -10.15
CA LYS A 152 -26.74 -16.03 -9.88
C LYS A 152 -25.61 -15.58 -10.80
N SER A 153 -24.45 -15.27 -10.23
CA SER A 153 -23.25 -14.94 -11.00
C SER A 153 -21.98 -15.24 -10.18
N ALA A 154 -20.82 -15.03 -10.78
CA ALA A 154 -19.57 -14.90 -10.05
C ALA A 154 -19.62 -13.63 -9.19
N ARG A 155 -19.04 -13.67 -7.98
CA ARG A 155 -19.11 -12.58 -6.99
C ARG A 155 -17.77 -12.37 -6.31
N THR A 156 -17.48 -11.14 -5.92
CA THR A 156 -16.36 -10.83 -5.03
C THR A 156 -16.81 -9.95 -3.88
N ALA A 157 -16.12 -10.04 -2.75
CA ALA A 157 -16.38 -9.22 -1.58
C ALA A 157 -15.09 -8.93 -0.82
N ILE A 158 -15.05 -7.76 -0.21
CA ILE A 158 -14.07 -7.38 0.79
C ILE A 158 -14.77 -7.09 2.11
N GLY A 159 -14.13 -7.46 3.21
CA GLY A 159 -14.64 -7.22 4.54
C GLY A 159 -13.60 -7.52 5.60
N HIS A 160 -14.04 -7.76 6.82
CA HIS A 160 -13.14 -8.11 7.93
C HIS A 160 -13.76 -9.10 8.91
N ASP A 161 -12.91 -9.83 9.63
CA ASP A 161 -13.32 -10.70 10.74
C ASP A 161 -13.38 -9.93 12.08
N ARG A 162 -13.60 -10.66 13.19
CA ARG A 162 -13.63 -10.08 14.55
C ARG A 162 -12.25 -9.67 15.08
N ASN A 163 -11.17 -10.20 14.51
CA ASN A 163 -9.81 -9.92 14.92
C ASN A 163 -9.22 -8.70 14.18
N GLY A 164 -9.95 -8.13 13.22
CA GLY A 164 -9.50 -7.01 12.40
C GLY A 164 -8.67 -7.44 11.19
N ASN A 165 -8.66 -8.72 10.84
CA ASN A 165 -8.06 -9.18 9.59
C ASN A 165 -8.96 -8.82 8.42
N VAL A 166 -8.36 -8.41 7.30
CA VAL A 166 -9.11 -8.20 6.06
C VAL A 166 -9.37 -9.54 5.40
N MET A 167 -10.61 -9.73 4.96
CA MET A 167 -11.04 -10.94 4.28
C MET A 167 -11.48 -10.60 2.86
N LEU A 168 -10.98 -11.35 1.89
CA LEU A 168 -11.42 -11.31 0.50
C LEU A 168 -12.11 -12.62 0.17
N MET A 169 -13.27 -12.55 -0.48
CA MET A 169 -13.94 -13.76 -0.95
C MET A 169 -14.31 -13.61 -2.41
N GLN A 170 -13.84 -14.56 -3.21
CA GLN A 170 -14.20 -14.73 -4.60
C GLN A 170 -15.05 -15.99 -4.76
N ILE A 171 -16.12 -15.90 -5.52
CA ILE A 171 -16.99 -17.01 -5.90
C ILE A 171 -17.04 -17.08 -7.42
N GLU A 172 -16.69 -18.24 -7.97
CA GLU A 172 -16.79 -18.49 -9.39
C GLU A 172 -18.24 -18.66 -9.84
N GLY A 173 -18.51 -18.31 -11.10
CA GLY A 173 -19.86 -18.38 -11.63
C GLY A 173 -19.97 -17.84 -13.03
N GLN A 174 -21.20 -17.74 -13.50
CA GLN A 174 -21.55 -17.16 -14.79
C GLN A 174 -22.98 -16.64 -14.66
N THR A 175 -23.20 -15.38 -15.02
CA THR A 175 -24.50 -14.72 -14.88
C THR A 175 -25.62 -15.56 -15.49
N ASN A 176 -26.72 -15.73 -14.74
CA ASN A 176 -27.89 -16.57 -15.07
C ASN A 176 -27.66 -18.09 -15.09
N ALA A 177 -26.45 -18.58 -14.78
CA ALA A 177 -26.14 -20.01 -14.85
C ALA A 177 -25.53 -20.58 -13.55
N ARG A 178 -24.40 -20.02 -13.10
CA ARG A 178 -23.58 -20.57 -12.01
C ARG A 178 -23.17 -19.48 -11.01
N GLY A 179 -22.85 -19.89 -9.79
CA GLY A 179 -22.43 -19.01 -8.70
C GLY A 179 -23.58 -18.66 -7.76
N LEU A 180 -23.51 -17.48 -7.13
CA LEU A 180 -24.43 -17.06 -6.07
C LEU A 180 -25.13 -15.75 -6.41
N ASN A 181 -26.37 -15.64 -5.95
CA ASN A 181 -27.04 -14.35 -5.77
C ASN A 181 -26.51 -13.67 -4.50
N LEU A 182 -26.82 -12.38 -4.29
CA LEU A 182 -26.25 -11.65 -3.16
C LEU A 182 -26.80 -12.08 -1.79
N TYR A 183 -28.02 -12.62 -1.73
CA TYR A 183 -28.57 -13.16 -0.48
C TYR A 183 -27.82 -14.40 -0.01
N ASP A 184 -27.57 -15.34 -0.90
CA ASP A 184 -26.85 -16.57 -0.59
C ASP A 184 -25.35 -16.31 -0.41
N PHE A 185 -24.80 -15.32 -1.14
CA PHE A 185 -23.44 -14.86 -0.92
C PHE A 185 -23.26 -14.24 0.47
N ALA A 186 -24.17 -13.37 0.92
CA ALA A 186 -24.15 -12.82 2.27
C ALA A 186 -24.21 -13.92 3.36
N LYS A 187 -25.05 -14.94 3.18
CA LYS A 187 -25.06 -16.11 4.09
C LYS A 187 -23.72 -16.83 4.12
N LYS A 188 -23.08 -17.01 2.95
CA LYS A 188 -21.76 -17.65 2.84
C LYS A 188 -20.67 -16.82 3.53
N LEU A 189 -20.69 -15.49 3.40
CA LEU A 189 -19.76 -14.59 4.08
C LEU A 189 -19.92 -14.66 5.60
N ILE A 190 -21.15 -14.57 6.11
CA ILE A 190 -21.44 -14.69 7.56
C ILE A 190 -20.95 -16.02 8.09
N LYS A 191 -21.25 -17.13 7.39
CA LYS A 191 -20.79 -18.48 7.78
C LYS A 191 -19.25 -18.59 7.77
N SER A 192 -18.57 -17.77 6.99
CA SER A 192 -17.11 -17.77 6.87
C SER A 192 -16.43 -16.78 7.83
N GLY A 193 -17.19 -16.09 8.70
CA GLY A 193 -16.64 -15.26 9.77
C GLY A 193 -16.63 -13.74 9.52
N PHE A 194 -17.16 -13.26 8.40
CA PHE A 194 -17.23 -11.84 8.10
C PHE A 194 -18.13 -11.10 9.10
N VAL A 195 -17.61 -10.01 9.68
CA VAL A 195 -18.35 -9.09 10.56
C VAL A 195 -18.99 -7.97 9.76
N ASN A 196 -18.21 -7.32 8.89
CA ASN A 196 -18.72 -6.42 7.88
C ASN A 196 -18.14 -6.80 6.51
N ALA A 197 -18.95 -6.70 5.46
CA ALA A 197 -18.52 -7.02 4.10
C ALA A 197 -19.33 -6.25 3.04
N ILE A 198 -18.67 -5.78 1.99
CA ILE A 198 -19.30 -5.14 0.83
C ILE A 198 -19.16 -6.01 -0.40
N ASN A 199 -20.12 -5.95 -1.32
CA ASN A 199 -19.99 -6.59 -2.62
C ASN A 199 -19.17 -5.70 -3.57
N LEU A 200 -18.18 -6.32 -4.21
CA LEU A 200 -17.33 -5.72 -5.22
C LEU A 200 -17.79 -6.14 -6.64
N ASP A 201 -17.03 -5.77 -7.67
CA ASP A 201 -17.41 -6.09 -9.05
C ASP A 201 -17.39 -7.62 -9.31
N GLY A 202 -18.43 -8.13 -9.98
CA GLY A 202 -18.67 -9.56 -10.15
C GLY A 202 -18.63 -10.02 -11.61
N GLY A 203 -19.32 -11.12 -11.91
CA GLY A 203 -19.44 -11.66 -13.27
C GLY A 203 -18.07 -11.88 -13.93
N GLY A 204 -17.90 -11.35 -15.15
CA GLY A 204 -16.66 -11.46 -15.92
C GLY A 204 -15.43 -10.82 -15.29
N SER A 205 -15.63 -9.85 -14.39
CA SER A 205 -14.55 -9.19 -13.68
C SER A 205 -13.99 -10.04 -12.54
N SER A 206 -14.78 -10.97 -12.00
CA SER A 206 -14.42 -11.79 -10.84
C SER A 206 -13.15 -12.59 -11.11
N THR A 207 -12.04 -12.14 -10.52
CA THR A 207 -10.71 -12.70 -10.76
C THR A 207 -9.87 -12.60 -9.49
N THR A 208 -9.26 -13.72 -9.09
CA THR A 208 -8.15 -13.72 -8.13
C THR A 208 -6.85 -14.01 -8.88
N ALA A 209 -5.76 -13.36 -8.49
CA ALA A 209 -4.41 -13.70 -8.90
C ALA A 209 -3.57 -14.07 -7.67
N ILE A 210 -2.72 -15.08 -7.81
CA ILE A 210 -1.72 -15.49 -6.81
C ILE A 210 -0.37 -15.39 -7.48
N ASP A 211 0.57 -14.65 -6.87
CA ASP A 211 1.91 -14.39 -7.42
C ASP A 211 1.89 -13.89 -8.88
N GLY A 212 0.93 -13.02 -9.21
CA GLY A 212 0.78 -12.45 -10.55
C GLY A 212 0.25 -13.43 -11.61
N ILE A 213 -0.30 -14.58 -11.21
CA ILE A 213 -0.95 -15.57 -12.08
C ILE A 213 -2.45 -15.60 -11.76
N ALA A 214 -3.30 -15.41 -12.76
CA ALA A 214 -4.74 -15.54 -12.59
C ALA A 214 -5.10 -16.99 -12.24
N VAL A 215 -5.90 -17.18 -11.18
CA VAL A 215 -6.29 -18.50 -10.67
C VAL A 215 -7.80 -18.64 -10.65
N GLY A 216 -8.27 -19.84 -11.00
CA GLY A 216 -9.70 -20.14 -11.12
C GLY A 216 -10.22 -19.97 -12.55
N TYR A 217 -11.54 -19.93 -12.69
CA TYR A 217 -12.22 -19.94 -13.98
C TYR A 217 -13.00 -18.63 -14.23
N PRO A 218 -12.43 -17.67 -14.97
CA PRO A 218 -13.15 -16.48 -15.42
C PRO A 218 -14.39 -16.85 -16.24
N SER A 219 -15.42 -15.99 -16.23
CA SER A 219 -16.65 -16.26 -16.97
C SER A 219 -16.62 -15.76 -18.41
N ASP A 220 -15.77 -14.78 -18.73
CA ASP A 220 -15.72 -14.21 -20.08
C ASP A 220 -15.05 -15.17 -21.07
N HIS A 221 -15.54 -15.16 -22.31
CA HIS A 221 -14.90 -15.91 -23.40
C HIS A 221 -13.73 -15.10 -23.97
N CYS A 222 -12.68 -15.76 -24.40
CA CYS A 222 -11.55 -15.10 -25.06
C CYS A 222 -11.96 -14.55 -26.43
N ALA A 223 -11.51 -13.34 -26.76
CA ALA A 223 -11.77 -12.72 -28.06
C ALA A 223 -11.15 -13.50 -29.24
N SER A 224 -9.99 -14.12 -29.02
CA SER A 224 -9.27 -14.90 -30.04
C SER A 224 -9.92 -16.25 -30.33
N ASN A 225 -10.52 -16.88 -29.32
CA ASN A 225 -11.19 -18.15 -29.45
C ASN A 225 -12.27 -18.30 -28.36
N PRO A 226 -13.57 -18.20 -28.74
CA PRO A 226 -14.68 -18.30 -27.80
C PRO A 226 -14.80 -19.64 -27.07
N ALA A 227 -14.07 -20.70 -27.45
CA ALA A 227 -14.05 -21.94 -26.70
C ALA A 227 -13.32 -21.81 -25.35
N PHE A 228 -12.41 -20.83 -25.22
CA PHE A 228 -11.63 -20.61 -24.01
C PHE A 228 -12.18 -19.47 -23.16
N ARG A 229 -11.86 -19.50 -21.86
CA ARG A 229 -12.21 -18.45 -20.89
C ARG A 229 -11.01 -17.56 -20.62
N CYS A 230 -11.24 -16.25 -20.56
CA CYS A 230 -10.19 -15.26 -20.34
C CYS A 230 -10.56 -14.30 -19.20
N ALA A 231 -9.56 -13.89 -18.43
CA ALA A 231 -9.73 -12.86 -17.41
C ALA A 231 -9.99 -11.50 -18.07
N ARG A 232 -10.97 -10.76 -17.54
CA ARG A 232 -11.31 -9.42 -18.02
C ARG A 232 -10.26 -8.40 -17.56
N PRO A 233 -9.85 -7.45 -18.41
CA PRO A 233 -9.20 -6.23 -17.97
C PRO A 233 -10.14 -5.38 -17.09
N VAL A 234 -9.76 -5.16 -15.84
CA VAL A 234 -10.55 -4.43 -14.84
C VAL A 234 -9.91 -3.08 -14.50
N SER A 235 -10.63 -2.31 -13.69
CA SER A 235 -10.20 -1.02 -13.18
C SER A 235 -9.32 -1.19 -11.92
N THR A 236 -9.90 -1.08 -10.73
CA THR A 236 -9.13 -1.16 -9.48
C THR A 236 -8.92 -2.59 -9.02
N VAL A 237 -7.86 -2.81 -8.26
CA VAL A 237 -7.45 -4.12 -7.73
C VAL A 237 -7.15 -3.99 -6.24
N ILE A 238 -7.61 -4.95 -5.44
CA ILE A 238 -7.14 -5.12 -4.07
C ILE A 238 -5.88 -5.99 -4.13
N CYS A 239 -4.80 -5.48 -3.58
CA CYS A 239 -3.50 -6.13 -3.54
C CYS A 239 -3.12 -6.44 -2.10
N ALA A 240 -2.95 -7.71 -1.79
CA ALA A 240 -2.25 -8.16 -0.60
C ALA A 240 -0.78 -8.36 -0.97
N HIS A 241 0.11 -7.61 -0.32
CA HIS A 241 1.54 -7.60 -0.62
C HIS A 241 2.38 -7.74 0.65
N HIS A 242 3.64 -8.14 0.46
CA HIS A 242 4.59 -8.20 1.56
C HIS A 242 4.93 -6.79 2.06
N LEU A 243 5.40 -6.71 3.29
CA LEU A 243 5.98 -5.49 3.84
C LEU A 243 7.27 -5.17 3.10
N TYR A 244 7.30 -4.05 2.38
CA TYR A 244 8.50 -3.58 1.69
C TYR A 244 9.31 -2.65 2.58
N CYS A 245 10.62 -2.71 2.43
CA CYS A 245 11.53 -1.73 3.01
C CYS A 245 11.61 -0.51 2.09
N LEU A 246 11.95 0.64 2.67
CA LEU A 246 12.30 1.85 1.94
C LEU A 246 13.73 2.25 2.30
N PRO A 247 14.68 2.19 1.35
CA PRO A 247 14.56 1.62 0.00
C PRO A 247 14.41 0.09 0.02
N GLN A 248 13.87 -0.49 -1.07
CA GLN A 248 13.57 -1.93 -1.14
C GLN A 248 14.81 -2.82 -0.90
N ASP A 249 15.98 -2.34 -1.30
CA ASP A 249 17.26 -3.04 -1.21
C ASP A 249 18.05 -2.68 0.05
N CYS A 250 17.50 -1.85 0.94
CA CYS A 250 18.21 -1.34 2.12
C CYS A 250 19.59 -0.75 1.74
N ASN A 251 19.65 -0.01 0.63
CA ASN A 251 20.86 0.55 0.03
C ASN A 251 21.95 -0.50 -0.29
N ASN A 252 21.57 -1.77 -0.51
CA ASN A 252 22.49 -2.90 -0.66
C ASN A 252 23.38 -3.14 0.57
N HIS A 253 22.95 -2.63 1.73
CA HIS A 253 23.68 -2.64 2.99
C HIS A 253 22.92 -3.36 4.10
N GLY A 254 21.86 -4.08 3.75
CA GLY A 254 21.09 -4.90 4.67
C GLY A 254 20.18 -5.88 3.94
N LYS A 255 19.36 -6.57 4.72
CA LYS A 255 18.27 -7.42 4.23
C LYS A 255 16.94 -6.86 4.67
N CYS A 256 15.97 -6.82 3.76
CA CYS A 256 14.61 -6.44 4.13
C CYS A 256 13.92 -7.61 4.86
N VAL A 257 13.53 -7.38 6.12
CA VAL A 257 12.83 -8.36 6.95
C VAL A 257 11.59 -7.69 7.54
N ASN A 258 10.40 -8.14 7.12
CA ASN A 258 9.12 -7.62 7.59
C ASN A 258 9.01 -6.07 7.48
N GLY A 259 9.44 -5.51 6.35
CA GLY A 259 9.39 -4.07 6.09
C GLY A 259 10.42 -3.22 6.86
N LYS A 260 11.37 -3.86 7.55
CA LYS A 260 12.50 -3.18 8.20
C LYS A 260 13.82 -3.65 7.61
N CYS A 261 14.74 -2.71 7.42
CA CYS A 261 16.08 -3.04 7.00
C CYS A 261 16.90 -3.56 8.19
N LEU A 262 17.31 -4.83 8.11
CA LEU A 262 18.32 -5.39 8.99
C LEU A 262 19.69 -5.12 8.37
N CYS A 263 20.41 -4.13 8.90
CA CYS A 263 21.69 -3.71 8.35
C CYS A 263 22.82 -4.72 8.61
N ASN A 264 23.74 -4.79 7.65
CA ASN A 264 25.03 -5.45 7.81
C ASN A 264 25.88 -4.68 8.84
N ASP A 265 26.85 -5.34 9.48
CA ASP A 265 27.60 -4.81 10.65
C ASP A 265 28.17 -3.39 10.49
N LYS A 266 28.54 -2.99 9.26
CA LYS A 266 29.12 -1.68 8.94
C LYS A 266 28.11 -0.56 8.71
N TRP A 267 26.82 -0.86 8.78
CA TRP A 267 25.74 0.08 8.43
C TRP A 267 24.69 0.14 9.52
N ILE A 268 24.07 1.30 9.67
CA ILE A 268 23.01 1.62 10.61
C ILE A 268 22.00 2.56 9.94
N GLY A 269 20.92 2.88 10.64
CA GLY A 269 19.81 3.69 10.14
C GLY A 269 18.67 2.82 9.62
N GLU A 270 17.47 3.39 9.51
CA GLU A 270 16.26 2.70 9.04
C GLU A 270 16.40 2.15 7.61
N ALA A 271 17.29 2.77 6.82
CA ALA A 271 17.57 2.43 5.43
C ALA A 271 18.94 1.77 5.21
N CYS A 272 19.73 1.55 6.27
CA CYS A 272 21.14 1.13 6.17
C CYS A 272 22.02 2.05 5.31
N ASP A 273 21.76 3.36 5.38
CA ASP A 273 22.42 4.40 4.62
C ASP A 273 23.58 5.08 5.38
N THR A 274 23.71 4.78 6.68
CA THR A 274 24.66 5.44 7.56
C THR A 274 25.74 4.45 7.98
N VAL A 275 27.02 4.83 7.87
CA VAL A 275 28.14 3.98 8.31
C VAL A 275 28.16 3.86 9.84
N ASN A 276 28.37 2.64 10.34
CA ASN A 276 28.46 2.34 11.77
C ASN A 276 29.86 2.65 12.32
N CYS A 277 29.97 3.79 12.98
CA CYS A 277 31.26 4.34 13.43
C CYS A 277 31.44 4.33 14.94
N LYS A 278 30.64 3.53 15.65
CA LYS A 278 30.74 3.38 17.10
C LYS A 278 32.15 2.96 17.54
N HIS A 279 32.80 2.10 16.76
CA HIS A 279 34.18 1.66 17.02
C HIS A 279 35.23 2.77 16.82
N LEU A 280 34.89 3.85 16.11
CA LEU A 280 35.73 5.04 15.90
C LEU A 280 35.28 6.23 16.78
N HIS A 281 34.53 5.96 17.85
CA HIS A 281 33.98 6.99 18.74
C HIS A 281 33.17 8.08 18.00
N ASN A 282 32.52 7.73 16.89
CA ASN A 282 31.82 8.67 16.01
C ASN A 282 32.66 9.91 15.63
N CYS A 283 33.96 9.69 15.39
CA CYS A 283 34.92 10.74 15.07
C CYS A 283 34.95 11.88 16.08
N SER A 284 34.69 11.58 17.36
CA SER A 284 34.64 12.54 18.48
C SER A 284 33.69 13.74 18.24
N GLY A 285 32.77 13.63 17.28
CA GLY A 285 31.94 14.75 16.82
C GLY A 285 32.66 15.77 15.91
N ASN A 286 33.93 15.55 15.60
CA ASN A 286 34.82 16.49 14.91
C ASN A 286 35.22 16.02 13.50
N GLY A 287 34.44 15.12 12.90
CA GLY A 287 34.72 14.63 11.55
C GLY A 287 33.54 13.91 10.93
N VAL A 288 33.68 13.63 9.63
CA VAL A 288 32.75 12.80 8.87
C VAL A 288 33.27 11.38 8.87
N CYS A 289 32.44 10.43 9.28
CA CYS A 289 32.82 9.03 9.23
C CYS A 289 32.66 8.44 7.82
N THR A 290 33.65 7.69 7.38
CA THR A 290 33.65 6.96 6.12
C THR A 290 33.99 5.48 6.36
N LEU A 291 33.93 4.65 5.32
CA LEU A 291 34.33 3.24 5.40
C LEU A 291 35.82 3.06 5.73
N ASP A 292 36.64 4.07 5.45
CA ASP A 292 38.10 4.04 5.65
C ASP A 292 38.54 4.67 6.98
N GLY A 293 37.61 5.25 7.74
CA GLY A 293 37.90 5.88 9.03
C GLY A 293 37.27 7.27 9.18
N CYS A 294 37.82 8.05 10.11
CA CYS A 294 37.36 9.41 10.36
C CYS A 294 38.06 10.41 9.45
N ASN A 295 37.27 11.17 8.70
CA ASN A 295 37.73 12.32 7.96
C ASN A 295 37.49 13.59 8.79
N CYS A 296 38.53 14.05 9.48
CA CYS A 296 38.41 15.16 10.42
C CYS A 296 38.08 16.49 9.75
N ASN A 297 37.24 17.26 10.44
CA ASN A 297 36.95 18.65 10.09
C ASN A 297 38.22 19.49 10.23
N PRO A 298 38.32 20.64 9.53
CA PRO A 298 39.44 21.56 9.73
C PRO A 298 39.61 21.95 11.21
N GLY A 299 40.85 21.99 11.69
CA GLY A 299 41.16 22.23 13.10
C GLY A 299 41.29 20.98 13.95
N TRP A 300 41.01 19.80 13.41
CA TRP A 300 41.08 18.51 14.12
C TRP A 300 41.92 17.48 13.38
N THR A 301 42.55 16.59 14.15
CA THR A 301 43.38 15.48 13.71
C THR A 301 43.30 14.32 14.72
N GLY A 302 44.06 13.25 14.47
CA GLY A 302 43.98 11.99 15.22
C GLY A 302 43.13 10.94 14.51
N LEU A 303 43.20 9.71 14.99
CA LEU A 303 42.49 8.56 14.38
C LEU A 303 40.97 8.70 14.50
N TYR A 304 40.51 9.37 15.57
CA TYR A 304 39.11 9.59 15.90
C TYR A 304 38.76 11.08 15.92
N CYS A 305 39.58 11.96 15.33
CA CYS A 305 39.42 13.42 15.38
C CYS A 305 39.33 13.97 16.81
N GLU A 306 40.02 13.32 17.73
CA GLU A 306 40.02 13.63 19.15
C GLU A 306 41.04 14.72 19.52
N GLN A 307 41.91 15.09 18.60
CA GLN A 307 43.00 16.05 18.82
C GLN A 307 42.75 17.32 18.04
N GLU A 308 42.83 18.48 18.69
CA GLU A 308 42.92 19.75 17.97
C GLU A 308 44.25 19.85 17.22
N CYS A 309 44.32 20.73 16.22
CA CYS A 309 45.57 20.93 15.50
C CYS A 309 46.71 21.33 16.44
N PRO A 310 47.91 20.73 16.29
CA PRO A 310 49.09 21.18 17.01
C PRO A 310 49.36 22.66 16.75
N LEU A 311 49.86 23.36 17.78
CA LEU A 311 50.27 24.75 17.65
C LEU A 311 51.19 24.94 16.43
N GLY A 312 50.92 25.95 15.62
CA GLY A 312 51.66 26.17 14.37
C GLY A 312 51.03 25.57 13.12
N PHE A 313 49.94 24.81 13.25
CA PHE A 313 49.27 24.14 12.14
C PHE A 313 47.76 24.42 12.13
N TYR A 314 47.18 24.38 10.93
CA TYR A 314 45.75 24.64 10.73
C TYR A 314 45.17 23.89 9.53
N GLY A 315 43.84 23.94 9.40
CA GLY A 315 43.09 23.41 8.27
C GLY A 315 42.78 21.92 8.41
N ARG A 316 42.37 21.30 7.30
CA ARG A 316 41.99 19.88 7.26
C ARG A 316 43.21 19.00 7.52
N LEU A 317 43.11 18.07 8.46
CA LEU A 317 44.22 17.21 8.91
C LEU A 317 45.47 17.98 9.39
N CYS A 318 45.36 19.29 9.66
CA CYS A 318 46.44 20.13 10.16
C CYS A 318 47.69 20.16 9.27
N VAL A 319 47.53 20.06 7.94
CA VAL A 319 48.66 20.01 7.00
C VAL A 319 49.25 21.37 6.67
N ASN A 320 48.53 22.47 6.95
CA ASN A 320 48.99 23.82 6.65
C ASN A 320 49.72 24.42 7.84
N LYS A 321 50.81 25.15 7.59
CA LYS A 321 51.57 25.87 8.62
C LYS A 321 51.08 27.31 8.75
N CYS A 322 50.96 27.80 9.98
CA CYS A 322 50.62 29.20 10.25
C CYS A 322 51.72 30.14 9.72
N SER A 323 51.30 31.27 9.14
CA SER A 323 52.18 32.33 8.62
C SER A 323 52.01 33.62 9.45
N CYS A 324 52.13 33.50 10.77
CA CYS A 324 52.01 34.61 11.73
C CYS A 324 53.37 34.92 12.36
N ASP A 325 53.50 36.10 12.98
CA ASP A 325 54.75 36.54 13.64
C ASP A 325 55.27 35.52 14.65
N LEU A 326 54.36 34.84 15.35
CA LEU A 326 54.62 33.60 16.09
C LEU A 326 53.79 32.48 15.47
N PRO A 327 54.39 31.36 15.02
CA PRO A 327 53.65 30.27 14.37
C PRO A 327 52.46 29.74 15.19
N CYS A 328 52.56 29.72 16.53
CA CYS A 328 51.49 29.25 17.41
C CYS A 328 50.29 30.21 17.57
N MET A 329 50.28 31.37 16.89
CA MET A 329 49.21 32.39 16.99
C MET A 329 48.24 32.37 15.81
N CYS A 330 47.86 31.21 15.27
CA CYS A 330 46.84 31.15 14.22
C CYS A 330 45.65 30.27 14.58
N ASN A 331 44.47 30.63 14.08
CA ASN A 331 43.24 29.86 14.27
C ASN A 331 43.39 28.46 13.64
N PRO A 332 43.14 27.36 14.38
CA PRO A 332 43.37 26.00 13.90
C PRO A 332 42.46 25.61 12.73
N VAL A 333 41.33 26.29 12.54
CA VAL A 333 40.38 26.06 11.43
C VAL A 333 40.78 26.88 10.21
N THR A 334 40.97 28.20 10.38
CA THR A 334 41.10 29.16 9.26
C THR A 334 42.53 29.57 8.92
N GLY A 335 43.46 29.44 9.86
CA GLY A 335 44.84 29.93 9.72
C GLY A 335 45.02 31.43 9.96
N GLU A 336 43.95 32.14 10.34
CA GLU A 336 44.01 33.58 10.60
C GLU A 336 44.79 33.87 11.88
N CYS A 337 45.66 34.88 11.84
CA CYS A 337 46.48 35.27 12.98
C CYS A 337 45.63 35.91 14.08
N ILE A 338 45.74 35.38 15.29
CA ILE A 338 45.00 35.83 16.47
C ILE A 338 45.85 36.88 17.19
N LYS A 339 45.30 38.08 17.44
CA LYS A 339 46.06 39.21 18.03
C LYS A 339 46.28 39.12 19.55
N GLN A 340 45.67 38.16 20.25
CA GLN A 340 45.84 37.94 21.69
C GLN A 340 45.76 36.44 22.02
N SER A 341 46.85 35.89 22.54
CA SER A 341 46.86 34.65 23.32
C SER A 341 48.12 34.66 24.19
N GLU A 342 47.95 34.64 25.51
CA GLU A 342 49.04 34.58 26.51
C GLU A 342 49.74 33.20 26.57
N ARG A 343 49.52 32.32 25.58
CA ARG A 343 50.17 31.00 25.49
C ARG A 343 50.58 30.68 24.05
N CYS A 344 51.52 31.46 23.56
CA CYS A 344 52.73 30.93 22.95
C CYS A 344 53.83 31.01 24.03
#